data_AF-A0A7V7B1A2-F1
#
_entry.id   AF-A0A7V7B1A2-F1
#
_cell.length_a   1.000
_cell.length_b   1.000
_cell.length_c   1.000
_cell.angle_alpha   90.00
_cell.angle_beta   90.00
_cell.angle_gamma   90.00
#
_symmetry.space_group_name_H-M   'P 1'
#
loop_
_entity.id
_entity.type
_entity.pdbx_description
1 polymer ?
#
loop_
_entity_poly.entity_id
_entity_poly.type
_entity_poly.pdbx_seq_one_letter_code
_entity_poly.pdbx_strand_id
1 'polypeptide(L)'
;MKKIKYLTLLFILFLCIIGYIFLNNPFFNISNVIVKGNDLLTRDDIISYSNVKIGTNIFKTNSKDIYKNLMRNPRIKEADMNINSVDGKT
;
A
#
# COMPACT_ATOMS: atom_id res chain seq x y z
N MET A 1 -42.58 -9.43 -0.91
CA MET A 1 -41.72 -8.23 -0.70
C MET A 1 -40.51 -8.47 0.20
N LYS A 2 -40.63 -9.11 1.39
CA LYS A 2 -39.47 -9.37 2.28
C LYS A 2 -38.37 -10.25 1.65
N LYS A 3 -38.73 -11.28 0.87
CA LYS A 3 -37.76 -12.17 0.18
C LYS A 3 -36.79 -11.42 -0.76
N ILE A 4 -37.26 -10.38 -1.44
CA ILE A 4 -36.43 -9.54 -2.32
C ILE A 4 -35.42 -8.71 -1.51
N LYS A 5 -35.80 -8.19 -0.33
CA LYS A 5 -34.88 -7.46 0.55
C LYS A 5 -33.73 -8.34 1.04
N TYR A 6 -34.01 -9.61 1.40
CA TYR A 6 -32.97 -10.56 1.77
C TYR A 6 -32.05 -10.91 0.60
N LEU A 7 -32.61 -11.04 -0.62
CA LEU A 7 -31.82 -11.30 -1.82
C LEU A 7 -30.90 -10.12 -2.17
N THR A 8 -31.38 -8.88 -2.05
CA THR A 8 -30.55 -7.68 -2.24
C THR A 8 -29.44 -7.60 -1.20
N LEU A 9 -29.73 -7.87 0.07
CA LEU A 9 -28.70 -7.89 1.12
C LEU A 9 -27.63 -8.97 0.86
N LEU A 10 -28.06 -10.17 0.45
CA LEU A 10 -27.16 -11.26 0.10
C LEU A 10 -26.27 -10.91 -1.11
N PHE A 11 -26.83 -10.23 -2.11
CA PHE A 11 -26.09 -9.78 -3.28
C PHE A 11 -25.03 -8.72 -2.93
N ILE A 12 -25.36 -7.77 -2.05
CA ILE A 12 -24.40 -6.78 -1.55
C ILE A 12 -23.28 -7.47 -0.77
N LEU A 13 -23.63 -8.42 0.10
CA LEU A 13 -22.63 -9.19 0.86
C LEU A 13 -21.68 -9.95 -0.08
N PHE A 14 -22.23 -10.57 -1.13
CA PHE A 14 -21.45 -11.27 -2.15
C PHE A 14 -20.48 -10.33 -2.89
N LEU A 15 -20.94 -9.13 -3.27
CA LEU A 15 -20.09 -8.10 -3.85
C LEU A 15 -18.97 -7.67 -2.90
N CYS A 16 -19.26 -7.50 -1.61
CA CYS A 16 -18.24 -7.17 -0.61
C CYS A 16 -17.17 -8.26 -0.49
N ILE A 17 -17.57 -9.53 -0.52
CA ILE A 17 -16.64 -10.67 -0.47
C ILE A 17 -15.73 -10.68 -1.70
N ILE A 18 -16.30 -10.54 -2.90
CA ILE A 18 -15.54 -10.48 -4.14
C ILE A 18 -14.57 -9.29 -4.13
N GLY A 19 -15.06 -8.11 -3.74
CA GLY A 19 -14.23 -6.92 -3.60
C GLY A 19 -13.08 -7.16 -2.63
N TYR A 20 -13.34 -7.74 -1.46
CA TYR A 20 -12.30 -8.06 -0.49
C TYR A 20 -11.22 -9.00 -1.05
N ILE A 21 -11.62 -10.06 -1.76
CA ILE A 21 -10.68 -11.00 -2.40
C ILE A 21 -9.85 -10.26 -3.47
N PHE A 22 -10.50 -9.44 -4.29
CA PHE A 22 -9.84 -8.65 -5.33
C PHE A 22 -8.81 -7.68 -4.74
N LEU A 23 -9.13 -6.98 -3.65
CA LEU A 23 -8.19 -6.07 -2.99
C LEU A 23 -6.99 -6.81 -2.38
N ASN A 24 -7.15 -8.06 -1.94
CA ASN A 24 -6.04 -8.85 -1.38
C ASN A 24 -5.20 -9.57 -2.45
N ASN A 25 -5.50 -9.39 -3.75
CA ASN A 25 -4.75 -10.00 -4.83
C ASN A 25 -3.28 -9.52 -4.82
N PRO A 26 -2.27 -10.41 -5.03
CA PRO A 26 -0.86 -10.05 -5.15
C PRO A 26 -0.55 -8.96 -6.18
N PHE A 27 -1.45 -8.69 -7.13
CA PHE A 27 -1.34 -7.56 -8.04
C PHE A 27 -1.18 -6.21 -7.31
N PHE A 28 -1.77 -6.06 -6.13
CA PHE A 28 -1.67 -4.86 -5.29
C PHE A 28 -0.54 -4.92 -4.26
N ASN A 29 0.36 -5.90 -4.36
CA ASN A 29 1.51 -5.97 -3.48
C ASN A 29 2.63 -5.05 -3.96
N ILE A 30 3.35 -4.47 -3.00
CA ILE A 30 4.52 -3.64 -3.26
C ILE A 30 5.61 -4.53 -3.85
N SER A 31 5.92 -4.35 -5.13
CA SER A 31 6.96 -5.10 -5.84
C SER A 31 8.34 -4.44 -5.72
N ASN A 32 8.39 -3.11 -5.77
CA ASN A 32 9.62 -2.35 -5.74
C ASN A 32 9.43 -1.02 -5.01
N VAL A 33 10.46 -0.59 -4.27
CA VAL A 33 10.52 0.70 -3.58
C VAL A 33 11.69 1.49 -4.14
N ILE A 34 11.40 2.59 -4.84
CA ILE A 34 12.43 3.46 -5.44
C ILE A 34 12.66 4.65 -4.52
N VAL A 35 13.91 4.87 -4.13
CA VAL A 35 14.34 6.02 -3.34
C VAL A 35 15.08 6.98 -4.28
N LYS A 36 14.75 8.27 -4.23
CA LYS A 36 15.39 9.33 -5.03
C LYS A 36 15.79 10.49 -4.12
N GLY A 37 16.83 11.24 -4.50
CA GLY A 37 17.27 12.44 -3.78
C GLY A 37 17.91 12.16 -2.42
N ASN A 38 18.49 10.97 -2.23
CA ASN A 38 19.16 10.58 -1.00
C ASN A 38 20.67 10.82 -1.11
N ASP A 39 21.20 11.78 -0.35
CA ASP A 39 22.64 12.09 -0.33
C ASP A 39 23.36 11.52 0.91
N LEU A 40 22.67 11.47 2.06
CA LEU A 40 23.27 11.12 3.36
C LEU A 40 22.89 9.73 3.88
N LEU A 41 21.83 9.13 3.33
CA LEU A 41 21.33 7.82 3.74
C LEU A 41 21.30 6.90 2.53
N THR A 42 21.65 5.64 2.74
CA THR A 42 21.55 4.63 1.68
C THR A 42 20.08 4.27 1.44
N ARG A 43 19.80 3.69 0.28
CA ARG A 43 18.47 3.17 -0.04
C ARG A 43 17.97 2.17 1.02
N ASP A 44 18.85 1.27 1.46
CA ASP A 44 18.50 0.22 2.40
C ASP A 44 18.18 0.79 3.79
N ASP A 45 18.91 1.81 4.22
CA ASP A 45 18.60 2.54 5.46
C ASP A 45 17.20 3.18 5.38
N ILE A 46 16.89 3.85 4.28
CA ILE A 46 15.60 4.52 4.08
C ILE A 46 14.46 3.49 4.06
N ILE A 47 14.64 2.35 3.38
CA ILE A 47 13.67 1.27 3.38
C ILE A 47 13.49 0.70 4.79
N SER A 48 14.58 0.49 5.53
CA SER A 48 14.54 0.02 6.91
C SER A 48 13.80 1.00 7.83
N TYR A 49 14.07 2.30 7.72
CA TYR A 49 13.39 3.32 8.52
C TYR A 49 11.92 3.50 8.13
N SER A 50 11.59 3.35 6.85
CA SER A 50 10.21 3.40 6.37
C SER A 50 9.35 2.24 6.92
N ASN A 51 9.99 1.14 7.33
CA ASN A 51 9.36 -0.12 7.72
C ASN A 51 8.43 -0.69 6.64
N VAL A 52 8.70 -0.36 5.37
CA VAL A 52 7.99 -0.89 4.21
C VAL A 52 8.52 -2.27 3.90
N LYS A 53 7.62 -3.26 3.84
CA LYS A 53 7.96 -4.62 3.41
C LYS A 53 7.56 -4.82 1.95
N ILE A 54 8.48 -5.38 1.18
CA ILE A 54 8.19 -5.85 -0.18
C ILE A 54 7.26 -7.06 -0.07
N GLY A 55 6.28 -7.16 -0.96
CA GLY A 55 5.27 -8.21 -0.96
C GLY A 55 4.06 -7.94 -0.05
N THR A 56 4.05 -6.85 0.72
CA THR A 56 2.83 -6.42 1.42
C THR A 56 1.90 -5.64 0.50
N ASN A 57 0.60 -5.78 0.75
CA ASN A 57 -0.43 -5.08 -0.02
C ASN A 57 -0.42 -3.57 0.25
N ILE A 58 -0.52 -2.75 -0.80
CA ILE A 58 -0.53 -1.28 -0.69
C ILE A 58 -1.71 -0.77 0.14
N PHE A 59 -2.87 -1.44 0.11
CA PHE A 59 -4.05 -1.04 0.91
C PHE A 59 -3.89 -1.37 2.40
N LYS A 60 -3.02 -2.33 2.73
CA LYS A 60 -2.66 -2.63 4.13
C LYS A 60 -1.51 -1.76 4.64
N THR A 61 -0.86 -1.02 3.74
CA THR A 61 0.31 -0.21 4.04
C THR A 61 -0.13 1.24 4.22
N ASN A 62 0.19 1.84 5.37
CA ASN A 62 -0.21 3.22 5.67
C ASN A 62 0.92 4.20 5.31
N SER A 63 0.75 4.94 4.21
CA SER A 63 1.68 5.99 3.77
C SER A 63 1.95 7.04 4.86
N LYS A 64 0.96 7.35 5.70
CA LYS A 64 1.11 8.32 6.80
C LYS A 64 2.03 7.79 7.89
N ASP A 65 1.97 6.50 8.19
CA ASP A 65 2.84 5.89 9.20
C ASP A 65 4.27 5.77 8.67
N ILE A 66 4.42 5.46 7.38
CA ILE A 66 5.73 5.47 6.70
C ILE A 66 6.36 6.86 6.77
N TYR A 67 5.61 7.90 6.39
CA TYR A 67 6.09 9.27 6.47
C TYR A 67 6.51 9.65 7.90
N LYS A 68 5.70 9.31 8.90
CA LYS A 68 6.04 9.54 10.32
C LYS A 68 7.31 8.81 10.75
N ASN A 69 7.50 7.57 10.32
CA ASN A 69 8.68 6.79 10.66
C ASN A 69 9.95 7.37 10.02
N LEU A 70 9.85 7.85 8.77
CA LEU A 70 10.94 8.53 8.09
C LEU A 70 11.28 9.87 8.76
N MET A 71 10.28 10.72 9.02
CA MET A 71 10.46 12.02 9.68
C MET A 71 10.96 11.94 11.12
N ARG A 72 10.88 10.76 11.77
CA ARG A 72 11.49 10.55 13.09
C ARG A 72 13.02 10.63 13.03
N ASN A 73 13.60 10.37 11.86
CA ASN A 73 15.04 10.48 11.67
C ASN A 73 15.41 11.95 11.37
N PRO A 74 16.19 12.63 12.22
CA PRO A 74 16.58 14.03 12.01
C PRO A 74 17.44 14.24 10.75
N ARG A 75 17.98 13.17 10.15
CA ARG A 75 18.72 13.21 8.88
C ARG A 75 17.81 13.33 7.66
N ILE A 76 16.50 13.16 7.83
CA ILE A 76 15.50 13.26 6.76
C ILE A 76 14.76 14.58 6.91
N LYS A 77 15.05 15.54 6.04
CA LYS A 77 14.45 16.88 6.06
C LYS A 77 13.01 16.87 5.53
N GLU A 78 12.76 16.10 4.49
CA GLU A 78 11.47 16.00 3.82
C GLU A 78 11.37 14.65 3.11
N ALA A 79 10.16 14.10 3.00
CA ALA A 79 9.90 12.85 2.30
C ALA A 79 8.59 12.95 1.52
N ASP A 80 8.64 12.71 0.22
CA ASP A 80 7.45 12.60 -0.63
C ASP A 80 7.27 11.13 -1.07
N MET A 81 6.02 10.67 -1.08
CA MET A 81 5.67 9.32 -1.46
C MET A 81 4.67 9.36 -2.61
N ASN A 82 5.07 8.76 -3.74
CA ASN A 82 4.19 8.56 -4.87
C ASN A 82 4.04 7.05 -5.17
N ILE A 83 2.79 6.58 -5.22
CA ILE A 83 2.45 5.20 -5.59
C ILE A 83 2.25 5.17 -7.10
N ASN A 84 3.23 4.62 -7.81
CA ASN A 84 3.14 4.40 -9.25
C ASN A 84 2.77 2.94 -9.51
N SER A 85 1.82 2.70 -10.42
CA SER A 85 1.64 1.37 -10.98
C SER A 85 2.88 1.02 -11.79
N VAL A 86 3.48 -0.15 -11.53
CA VAL A 86 4.50 -0.69 -12.42
C VAL A 86 3.79 -1.03 -13.72
N ASP A 87 3.91 -0.12 -14.69
CA ASP A 87 3.42 -0.34 -16.04
C ASP A 87 4.05 -1.64 -16.53
N GLY A 88 3.23 -2.61 -16.93
CA GLY A 88 3.59 -4.02 -17.10
C GLY A 88 4.59 -4.30 -18.23
N LYS A 89 5.79 -3.73 -18.17
CA LYS A 89 6.94 -4.13 -18.94
C LYS A 89 8.00 -4.70 -18.00
N THR A 90 8.04 -6.03 -18.04
CA THR A 90 9.24 -6.86 -17.92
C THR A 90 10.52 -6.13 -18.32
#